data_AF-A0AAU7UE42-F1
#
_entry.id   AF-A0AAU7UE42-F1
#
_cell.length_a   1.000
_cell.length_b   1.000
_cell.length_c   1.000
_cell.angle_alpha   90.00
_cell.angle_beta   90.00
_cell.angle_gamma   90.00
#
_symmetry.space_group_name_H-M   'P 1'
#
loop_
_entity.id
_entity.type
_entity.pdbx_description
1 polymer ?
#
loop_
_entity_poly.entity_id
_entity_poly.type
_entity_poly.pdbx_seq_one_letter_code
_entity_poly.pdbx_strand_id
1 'polypeptide(L)'
;MILAAILILSLLMTAWAVTRFSSRRRGFSGTSDRAAGNRVRKGFIVVNIVQWSSIGVAVLLLALTNHPSWILPCVILVTGLHFFPLAHLFRYRGYTLTAAALIVVALLCMLFGSDGRSVGLSLLATGAILWASAVALLAAM
;
A
#
# COMPACT_ATOMS: atom_id res chain seq x y z
N MET A 1 -12.63 0.06 -23.21
CA MET A 1 -13.75 0.09 -22.24
C MET A 1 -13.30 -0.25 -20.81
N ILE A 2 -12.58 -1.36 -20.57
CA ILE A 2 -12.13 -1.76 -19.22
C ILE A 2 -11.24 -0.71 -18.55
N LEU A 3 -10.23 -0.16 -19.25
CA LEU A 3 -9.35 0.88 -18.70
C LEU A 3 -10.11 2.17 -18.30
N ALA A 4 -11.08 2.59 -19.12
CA ALA A 4 -11.92 3.75 -18.83
C ALA A 4 -12.79 3.50 -17.59
N ALA A 5 -13.36 2.30 -17.44
CA ALA A 5 -14.13 1.93 -16.26
C ALA A 5 -13.27 1.93 -14.98
N ILE A 6 -12.05 1.38 -15.02
CA ILE A 6 -11.11 1.41 -13.89
C ILE A 6 -10.77 2.85 -13.51
N LEU A 7 -10.51 3.70 -14.51
CA LEU A 7 -10.14 5.09 -14.28
C LEU A 7 -11.30 5.91 -13.69
N ILE A 8 -12.51 5.75 -14.23
CA ILE A 8 -13.72 6.39 -13.70
C ILE A 8 -13.97 5.93 -12.25
N LEU A 9 -13.92 4.62 -11.99
CA LEU A 9 -14.11 4.08 -10.64
C LEU A 9 -13.07 4.65 -9.67
N SER A 10 -11.79 4.70 -10.09
CA SER A 10 -10.71 5.26 -9.28
C SER A 10 -10.94 6.75 -8.96
N LEU A 11 -11.38 7.54 -9.93
CA LEU A 11 -11.70 8.96 -9.73
C LEU A 11 -12.88 9.14 -8.77
N LEU A 12 -13.96 8.38 -8.95
CA LEU A 12 -15.13 8.42 -8.09
C LEU A 12 -14.78 8.05 -6.64
N MET A 13 -14.01 6.98 -6.44
CA MET A 13 -13.58 6.57 -5.12
C MET A 13 -12.63 7.59 -4.48
N THR A 14 -11.76 8.24 -5.27
CA THR A 14 -10.89 9.32 -4.77
C THR A 14 -11.72 10.53 -4.33
N ALA A 15 -12.67 10.97 -5.15
CA ALA A 15 -13.55 12.10 -4.84
C ALA A 15 -14.40 11.82 -3.58
N TRP A 16 -14.93 10.61 -3.46
CA TRP A 16 -15.64 10.17 -2.26
C TRP A 16 -14.73 10.16 -1.02
N ALA A 17 -13.51 9.63 -1.14
CA ALA A 17 -12.55 9.62 -0.03
C ALA A 17 -12.19 11.03 0.45
N VAL A 18 -11.96 11.97 -0.48
CA VAL A 18 -11.62 13.38 -0.18
C VAL A 18 -12.79 14.09 0.52
N THR A 19 -14.03 13.89 0.06
CA THR A 19 -15.22 14.51 0.66
C THR A 19 -15.52 13.95 2.05
N ARG A 20 -15.38 12.62 2.23
CA ARG A 20 -15.51 11.94 3.53
C ARG A 20 -14.46 12.41 4.53
N PHE A 21 -13.19 12.46 4.12
CA PHE A 21 -12.08 12.86 4.98
C PHE A 21 -12.15 14.34 5.37
N SER A 22 -12.42 15.23 4.41
CA SER A 22 -12.52 16.67 4.68
C SER A 22 -13.66 17.02 5.65
N SER A 23 -14.77 16.27 5.60
CA SER A 23 -15.90 16.45 6.52
C SER A 23 -15.56 16.04 7.95
N ARG A 24 -14.75 14.99 8.14
CA ARG A 24 -14.35 14.48 9.47
C ARG A 24 -13.13 15.18 10.06
N ARG A 25 -12.26 15.76 9.22
CA ARG A 25 -11.06 16.49 9.66
C ARG A 25 -11.40 17.72 10.53
N ARG A 26 -12.58 18.31 10.34
CA ARG A 26 -13.05 19.49 11.10
C ARG A 26 -13.31 19.22 12.59
N GLY A 27 -13.45 17.95 12.99
CA GLY A 27 -13.60 17.55 14.40
C GLY A 27 -12.28 17.35 15.16
N PHE A 28 -11.13 17.42 14.49
CA PHE A 28 -9.81 17.20 15.11
C PHE A 28 -9.20 18.54 15.58
N SER A 29 -9.66 19.06 16.73
CA SER A 29 -9.04 20.23 17.39
C SER A 29 -7.71 19.82 18.02
N GLY A 30 -6.61 20.22 17.38
CA GLY A 30 -5.26 19.70 17.61
C GLY A 30 -4.52 20.20 18.86
N THR A 31 -5.12 20.16 20.05
CA THR A 31 -4.44 20.62 21.28
C THR A 31 -4.15 19.53 22.33
N SER A 32 -4.57 18.27 22.16
CA SER A 32 -4.33 17.26 23.21
C SER A 32 -3.04 16.44 23.09
N ASP A 33 -2.35 16.31 21.94
CA ASP A 33 -1.07 15.56 21.91
C ASP A 33 -0.15 15.82 20.68
N ARG A 34 0.39 17.04 20.56
CA ARG A 34 1.41 17.36 19.51
C ARG A 34 2.63 16.44 19.57
N ALA A 35 3.02 15.98 20.75
CA ALA A 35 4.19 15.13 20.94
C ALA A 35 3.96 13.71 20.41
N ALA A 36 2.80 13.09 20.69
CA ALA A 36 2.43 11.82 20.09
C ALA A 36 2.31 11.92 18.57
N GLY A 37 1.70 12.99 18.04
CA GLY A 37 1.62 13.23 16.60
C GLY A 37 2.99 13.32 15.92
N ASN A 38 3.96 13.99 16.56
CA ASN A 38 5.32 14.08 16.03
C ASN A 38 6.06 12.74 16.06
N ARG A 39 5.83 11.90 17.09
CA ARG A 39 6.39 10.55 17.17
C ARG A 39 5.86 9.64 16.06
N VAL A 40 4.54 9.66 15.82
CA VAL A 40 3.90 8.93 14.72
C VAL A 40 4.46 9.42 13.37
N ARG A 41 4.57 10.73 13.17
CA ARG A 41 5.14 11.31 11.94
C ARG A 41 6.57 10.85 11.68
N LYS A 42 7.45 10.90 12.69
CA LYS A 42 8.83 10.42 12.56
C LYS A 42 8.88 8.93 12.21
N GLY A 43 8.10 8.11 12.89
CA GLY A 43 8.01 6.67 12.58
C GLY A 43 7.55 6.40 11.15
N PHE A 44 6.55 7.14 10.67
CA PHE A 44 6.04 7.03 9.30
C PHE A 44 7.12 7.36 8.26
N ILE A 45 7.88 8.43 8.49
CA ILE A 45 9.01 8.81 7.62
C ILE A 45 10.05 7.70 7.57
N VAL A 46 10.44 7.14 8.73
CA VAL A 46 11.42 6.06 8.80
C VAL A 46 10.95 4.83 8.04
N VAL A 47 9.70 4.39 8.25
CA VAL A 47 9.13 3.22 7.54
C VAL A 47 9.15 3.43 6.03
N ASN A 48 8.77 4.62 5.56
CA ASN A 48 8.78 4.93 4.12
C ASN A 48 10.20 4.98 3.55
N ILE A 49 11.16 5.58 4.26
CA ILE A 49 12.57 5.58 3.81
C ILE A 49 13.06 4.14 3.65
N VAL A 50 12.83 3.29 4.65
CA VAL A 50 13.23 1.88 4.60
C VAL A 50 12.56 1.14 3.44
N GLN A 51 11.26 1.36 3.21
CA GLN A 51 10.53 0.78 2.08
C GLN A 51 11.12 1.21 0.74
N TRP A 52 11.28 2.51 0.51
CA TRP A 52 11.80 3.05 -0.76
C TRP A 52 13.23 2.59 -1.02
N SER A 53 14.09 2.60 0.00
CA SER A 53 15.45 2.06 -0.10
C SER A 53 15.44 0.57 -0.44
N SER A 54 14.57 -0.22 0.20
CA SER A 54 14.45 -1.66 -0.07
C SER A 54 13.97 -1.94 -1.50
N ILE A 55 12.98 -1.18 -1.99
CA ILE A 55 12.52 -1.25 -3.38
C ILE A 55 13.66 -0.90 -4.34
N GLY A 56 14.35 0.22 -4.11
CA GLY A 56 15.44 0.66 -4.97
C GLY A 56 16.58 -0.36 -5.05
N VAL A 57 16.99 -0.90 -3.91
CA VAL A 57 18.02 -1.95 -3.85
C VAL A 57 17.57 -3.22 -4.57
N ALA A 58 16.34 -3.69 -4.35
CA ALA A 58 15.81 -4.87 -5.02
C ALA A 58 15.75 -4.69 -6.54
N VAL A 59 15.22 -3.55 -7.01
CA VAL A 59 15.15 -3.21 -8.44
C VAL A 59 16.55 -3.19 -9.05
N LEU A 60 17.50 -2.50 -8.41
CA LEU A 60 18.86 -2.37 -8.90
C LEU A 60 19.56 -3.74 -9.00
N LEU A 61 19.52 -4.55 -7.94
CA LEU A 61 20.16 -5.87 -7.92
C LEU A 61 19.55 -6.79 -8.99
N LEU A 62 18.23 -6.82 -9.12
CA LEU A 62 17.55 -7.67 -10.10
C LEU A 62 17.80 -7.20 -11.54
N ALA A 63 17.90 -5.89 -11.77
CA ALA A 63 18.30 -5.36 -13.08
C ALA A 63 19.76 -5.74 -13.42
N LEU A 64 20.70 -5.53 -12.49
CA LEU A 64 22.12 -5.82 -12.69
C LEU A 64 22.40 -7.32 -12.87
N THR A 65 21.60 -8.18 -12.25
CA THR A 65 21.75 -9.64 -12.34
C THR A 65 20.93 -10.27 -13.46
N ASN A 66 20.27 -9.49 -14.33
CA ASN A 66 19.40 -9.99 -15.42
C ASN A 66 18.18 -10.82 -14.95
N HIS A 67 17.57 -10.45 -13.82
CA HIS A 67 16.33 -11.05 -13.30
C HIS A 67 15.15 -10.05 -13.22
N PRO A 68 14.84 -9.28 -14.28
CA PRO A 68 13.81 -8.23 -14.22
C PRO A 68 12.40 -8.77 -13.95
N SER A 69 12.13 -10.05 -14.27
CA SER A 69 10.85 -10.71 -13.96
C SER A 69 10.52 -10.77 -12.47
N TRP A 70 11.54 -10.70 -11.60
CA TRP A 70 11.37 -10.72 -10.14
C TRP A 70 11.10 -9.33 -9.55
N ILE A 71 11.23 -8.26 -10.33
CA ILE A 71 11.06 -6.89 -9.82
C ILE A 71 9.65 -6.69 -9.28
N LEU A 72 8.62 -7.03 -10.07
CA LEU A 72 7.24 -6.87 -9.67
C LEU A 72 6.90 -7.61 -8.36
N PRO A 73 7.13 -8.93 -8.23
CA PRO A 73 6.82 -9.63 -6.98
C PRO A 73 7.62 -9.09 -5.79
N CYS A 74 8.88 -8.70 -5.97
CA CYS A 74 9.68 -8.11 -4.89
C CYS A 74 9.13 -6.75 -4.43
N VAL A 75 8.69 -5.90 -5.36
CA VAL A 75 8.06 -4.61 -5.03
C VAL A 75 6.76 -4.83 -4.27
N ILE A 76 5.92 -5.76 -4.70
CA ILE A 76 4.67 -6.11 -3.98
C ILE A 76 5.00 -6.65 -2.59
N LEU A 77 6.02 -7.50 -2.46
CA LEU A 77 6.43 -8.09 -1.18
C LEU A 77 6.91 -7.02 -0.18
N VAL A 78 7.83 -6.13 -0.59
CA VAL A 78 8.32 -5.03 0.24
C VAL A 78 7.17 -4.10 0.62
N THR A 79 6.27 -3.84 -0.34
CA THR A 79 5.05 -3.08 -0.08
C THR A 79 4.11 -3.81 0.88
N GLY A 80 4.02 -5.14 0.89
CA GLY A 80 3.27 -5.86 1.93
C GLY A 80 3.92 -5.73 3.31
N LEU A 81 5.23 -5.93 3.38
CA LEU A 81 5.99 -5.94 4.64
C LEU A 81 5.95 -4.61 5.38
N HIS A 82 5.98 -3.47 4.67
CA HIS A 82 5.94 -2.15 5.34
C HIS A 82 4.61 -1.86 6.06
N PHE A 83 3.51 -2.56 5.71
CA PHE A 83 2.23 -2.41 6.41
C PHE A 83 2.25 -2.98 7.83
N PHE A 84 3.13 -3.93 8.17
CA PHE A 84 3.24 -4.43 9.54
C PHE A 84 3.71 -3.35 10.53
N PRO A 85 4.82 -2.62 10.28
CA PRO A 85 5.17 -1.44 11.07
C PRO A 85 4.05 -0.40 11.13
N LEU A 86 3.35 -0.15 10.02
CA LEU A 86 2.25 0.81 10.00
C LEU A 86 1.07 0.36 10.87
N ALA A 87 0.76 -0.93 10.92
CA ALA A 87 -0.29 -1.48 11.80
C ALA A 87 -0.01 -1.14 13.26
N HIS A 88 1.25 -1.28 13.69
CA HIS A 88 1.67 -0.92 15.03
C HIS A 88 1.68 0.59 15.24
N LEU A 89 2.26 1.35 14.30
CA LEU A 89 2.44 2.80 14.41
C LEU A 89 1.10 3.57 14.45
N PHE A 90 0.14 3.16 13.62
CA PHE A 90 -1.19 3.77 13.56
C PHE A 90 -2.22 3.06 14.45
N ARG A 91 -1.80 2.01 15.17
CA ARG A 91 -2.68 1.20 16.03
C ARG A 91 -3.93 0.67 15.31
N TYR A 92 -3.79 0.39 14.01
CA TYR A 92 -4.88 -0.09 13.15
C TYR A 92 -4.59 -1.52 12.66
N ARG A 93 -5.29 -2.50 13.25
CA ARG A 93 -5.10 -3.92 12.94
C ARG A 93 -5.46 -4.30 11.50
N GLY A 94 -6.28 -3.50 10.81
CA GLY A 94 -6.61 -3.72 9.41
C GLY A 94 -5.38 -3.73 8.50
N TYR A 95 -4.33 -2.98 8.85
CA TYR A 95 -3.07 -3.02 8.09
C TYR A 95 -2.32 -4.35 8.20
N THR A 96 -2.51 -5.12 9.27
CA THR A 96 -1.97 -6.49 9.36
C THR A 96 -2.60 -7.40 8.30
N LEU A 97 -3.90 -7.25 8.04
CA LEU A 97 -4.60 -8.00 7.00
C LEU A 97 -4.14 -7.55 5.61
N THR A 98 -3.99 -6.24 5.39
CA THR A 98 -3.44 -5.68 4.14
C THR A 98 -2.04 -6.22 3.87
N ALA A 99 -1.17 -6.26 4.89
CA ALA A 99 0.17 -6.82 4.79
C ALA A 99 0.15 -8.29 4.35
N ALA A 100 -0.64 -9.12 5.04
CA ALA A 100 -0.76 -10.54 4.73
C ALA A 100 -1.29 -10.78 3.30
N ALA A 101 -2.33 -10.03 2.89
CA ALA A 101 -2.90 -10.15 1.56
C ALA A 101 -1.89 -9.80 0.45
N LEU A 102 -1.13 -8.71 0.61
CA LEU A 102 -0.09 -8.31 -0.35
C LEU A 102 1.07 -9.32 -0.40
N ILE A 103 1.47 -9.88 0.74
CA ILE A 103 2.49 -10.94 0.78
C ILE A 103 2.02 -12.17 0.02
N VAL A 104 0.76 -12.59 0.21
CA VAL A 104 0.18 -13.71 -0.56
C VAL A 104 0.23 -13.41 -2.06
N VAL A 105 -0.17 -12.22 -2.50
CA VAL A 105 -0.09 -11.84 -3.93
C VAL A 105 1.35 -11.90 -4.44
N ALA A 106 2.32 -11.40 -3.68
CA ALA A 106 3.73 -11.46 -4.05
C ALA A 106 4.23 -12.90 -4.19
N LEU A 107 3.91 -13.77 -3.23
CA LEU A 107 4.31 -15.18 -3.26
C LEU A 107 3.69 -15.93 -4.44
N LEU A 108 2.40 -15.69 -4.72
CA LEU A 108 1.73 -16.26 -5.89
C LEU A 108 2.40 -15.76 -7.19
N CYS A 109 2.75 -14.48 -7.27
CA CYS A 109 3.45 -13.92 -8.42
C CYS A 109 4.85 -14.56 -8.62
N MET A 110 5.58 -14.82 -7.54
CA MET A 110 6.86 -15.54 -7.60
C MET A 110 6.69 -16.99 -8.07
N LEU A 111 5.63 -17.67 -7.62
CA LEU A 111 5.42 -19.09 -7.91
C LEU A 111 4.92 -19.37 -9.33
N PHE A 112 4.03 -18.51 -9.84
CA PHE A 112 3.41 -18.70 -11.16
C PHE A 112 4.14 -17.96 -12.30
N GLY A 113 5.23 -17.27 -11.98
CA GLY A 113 6.07 -16.61 -12.97
C GLY A 113 5.47 -15.33 -13.55
N SER A 114 6.17 -14.76 -14.52
CA SER A 114 5.92 -13.41 -15.06
C SER A 114 5.29 -13.41 -16.45
N ASP A 115 4.35 -14.34 -16.73
CA ASP A 115 3.58 -14.24 -17.96
C ASP A 115 2.69 -12.98 -17.93
N GLY A 116 2.30 -12.46 -19.10
CA GLY A 116 1.58 -11.19 -19.16
C GLY A 116 0.26 -11.20 -18.38
N ARG A 117 -0.36 -12.38 -18.24
CA ARG A 117 -1.62 -12.57 -17.52
C ARG A 117 -1.42 -12.56 -16.01
N SER A 118 -0.43 -13.28 -15.48
CA SER A 118 -0.10 -13.33 -14.05
C SER A 118 0.30 -11.95 -13.55
N VAL A 119 1.11 -11.22 -14.33
CA VAL A 119 1.49 -9.83 -14.06
C VAL A 119 0.25 -8.94 -13.95
N GLY A 120 -0.66 -9.02 -14.93
CA GLY A 120 -1.91 -8.24 -14.92
C GLY A 120 -2.79 -8.54 -13.70
N LEU A 121 -2.94 -9.82 -13.35
CA LEU A 121 -3.71 -10.26 -12.18
C LEU A 121 -3.08 -9.81 -10.86
N SER A 122 -1.76 -9.92 -10.72
CA SER A 122 -1.03 -9.47 -9.52
C SER A 122 -1.15 -7.96 -9.33
N LEU A 123 -1.07 -7.17 -10.41
CA LEU A 123 -1.29 -5.72 -10.36
C LEU A 123 -2.71 -5.37 -9.98
N LEU A 124 -3.71 -6.02 -10.59
CA LEU A 124 -5.12 -5.79 -10.27
C LEU A 124 -5.43 -6.15 -8.82
N ALA A 125 -4.97 -7.31 -8.34
CA ALA A 125 -5.15 -7.76 -6.97
C ALA A 125 -4.48 -6.80 -5.98
N THR A 126 -3.23 -6.40 -6.25
CA THR A 126 -2.49 -5.42 -5.43
C THR A 126 -3.26 -4.11 -5.32
N GLY A 127 -3.72 -3.55 -6.46
CA GLY A 127 -4.51 -2.34 -6.49
C GLY A 127 -5.81 -2.47 -5.69
N ALA A 128 -6.57 -3.55 -5.92
CA ALA A 128 -7.83 -3.79 -5.22
C ALA A 128 -7.64 -3.90 -3.69
N ILE A 129 -6.58 -4.58 -3.23
CA ILE A 129 -6.25 -4.70 -1.81
C ILE A 129 -5.96 -3.32 -1.20
N LEU A 130 -5.15 -2.50 -1.87
CA LEU A 130 -4.81 -1.16 -1.38
C LEU A 130 -6.05 -0.25 -1.31
N TRP A 131 -6.91 -0.30 -2.33
CA TRP A 131 -8.19 0.42 -2.34
C TRP A 131 -9.12 -0.04 -1.23
N ALA A 132 -9.31 -1.35 -1.06
CA ALA A 132 -10.12 -1.90 0.02
C ALA A 132 -9.59 -1.49 1.40
N SER A 133 -8.27 -1.51 1.60
CA SER A 133 -7.63 -1.05 2.83
C SER A 133 -7.91 0.43 3.11
N ALA A 134 -7.87 1.29 2.09
CA ALA A 134 -8.16 2.71 2.24
C ALA A 134 -9.64 2.96 2.59
N VAL A 135 -10.56 2.27 1.92
CA VAL A 135 -12.00 2.35 2.24
C VAL A 135 -12.28 1.85 3.65
N ALA A 136 -11.70 0.72 4.05
CA ALA A 136 -11.87 0.14 5.39
C ALA A 136 -11.36 1.10 6.48
N LEU A 137 -10.21 1.74 6.26
CA LEU A 137 -9.69 2.75 7.18
C LEU A 137 -10.66 3.93 7.32
N LEU A 138 -11.15 4.48 6.21
CA LEU A 138 -12.09 5.61 6.22
C LEU A 138 -13.44 5.27 6.86
N ALA A 139 -13.85 4.00 6.79
CA ALA A 139 -15.05 3.50 7.45
C ALA A 139 -14.85 3.26 8.96
N ALA A 140 -13.62 2.98 9.39
CA ALA A 140 -13.24 2.77 10.80
C ALA A 140 -12.89 4.06 11.55
N MET A 141 -12.54 5.14 10.83
CA MET A 141 -12.49 6.52 11.34
C MET A 141 -13.89 7.05 11.61
#